data_AF-A0A1Y2M1K6-F1
#
_entry.id   AF-A0A1Y2M1K6-F1
#
_cell.length_a   1.000
_cell.length_b   1.000
_cell.length_c   1.000
_cell.angle_alpha   90.00
_cell.angle_beta   90.00
_cell.angle_gamma   90.00
#
_symmetry.space_group_name_H-M   'P 1'
#
loop_
_entity.id
_entity.type
_entity.pdbx_description
1 polymer ?
#
loop_
_entity_poly.entity_id
_entity_poly.type
_entity_poly.pdbx_seq_one_letter_code
_entity_poly.pdbx_strand_id
1 'polypeptide(L)'
;MTTTMRSLRSAAWCIQSSTPWLRTSGAIIPRRHFSYTAPARLLSSPLNVPKWISENSHMLKPPINNYCVYNDDITVMIVGGPNERTDYHINETAEWFYQHKGSMLLKVVDEGEFRDIHIHEGDMFLLPPNTPHNPVRFKDTVGLVLEQKRPGGSLDRLRWYCQSCGEKVHEAAFHCTDLGTQIKEAVNSFKADTKARTCRNCGTICDTAPSKTGDKPSQPSNSDESTEDKLEQEAKDDEAEQRRKGADDAVDKVPYQPS
;
A
#
# COMPACT_ATOMS: atom_id res chain seq x y z
N MET A 1 -28.78 59.72 -32.93
CA MET A 1 -30.05 59.67 -32.18
C MET A 1 -29.69 59.51 -30.71
N THR A 2 -29.38 60.59 -29.97
CA THR A 2 -30.30 61.28 -29.03
C THR A 2 -31.07 60.26 -28.18
N THR A 3 -30.91 60.18 -26.86
CA THR A 3 -31.34 61.21 -25.91
C THR A 3 -30.71 61.00 -24.52
N THR A 4 -30.09 62.04 -24.00
CA THR A 4 -29.84 62.35 -22.58
C THR A 4 -31.13 62.70 -21.84
N MET A 5 -31.28 62.34 -20.56
CA MET A 5 -31.85 63.29 -19.59
C MET A 5 -31.57 62.94 -18.12
N ARG A 6 -31.02 63.94 -17.43
CA ARG A 6 -30.97 64.10 -15.97
C ARG A 6 -32.38 64.39 -15.42
N SER A 7 -32.65 63.99 -14.16
CA SER A 7 -33.55 64.69 -13.22
C SER A 7 -33.68 63.87 -11.94
N LEU A 8 -33.95 64.32 -10.72
CA LEU A 8 -33.83 65.58 -9.97
C LEU A 8 -33.98 65.11 -8.51
N ARG A 9 -33.42 65.87 -7.56
CA ARG A 9 -33.58 65.64 -6.12
C ARG A 9 -35.02 65.93 -5.68
N SER A 10 -35.47 65.25 -4.63
CA SER A 10 -36.45 65.78 -3.67
C SER A 10 -36.01 65.47 -2.25
N ALA A 11 -36.09 66.50 -1.40
CA ALA A 11 -35.82 66.49 0.02
C ALA A 11 -37.14 66.35 0.82
N ALA A 12 -37.00 66.32 2.16
CA ALA A 12 -38.01 66.26 3.23
C ALA A 12 -38.37 64.82 3.66
N TRP A 13 -38.43 64.47 4.95
CA TRP A 13 -38.68 65.28 6.13
C TRP A 13 -38.13 64.59 7.40
N CYS A 14 -37.63 65.38 8.34
CA CYS A 14 -37.30 64.94 9.69
C CYS A 14 -38.59 64.68 10.47
N ILE A 15 -38.69 63.51 11.10
CA ILE A 15 -39.54 63.32 12.29
C ILE A 15 -38.65 62.73 13.37
N GLN A 16 -38.46 63.53 14.41
CA GLN A 16 -37.89 63.12 15.68
C GLN A 16 -38.85 62.14 16.36
N SER A 17 -38.35 60.96 16.72
CA SER A 17 -38.94 60.18 17.81
C SER A 17 -37.81 59.67 18.70
N SER A 18 -37.56 60.46 19.73
CA SER A 18 -36.82 60.08 20.93
C SER A 18 -37.46 58.84 21.55
N THR A 19 -36.73 57.73 21.56
CA THR A 19 -37.02 56.59 22.45
C THR A 19 -35.80 56.26 23.30
N PRO A 20 -35.99 55.86 24.56
CA PRO A 20 -34.96 55.91 25.58
C PRO A 20 -33.96 54.76 25.45
N TRP A 21 -32.70 55.09 25.71
CA TRP A 21 -31.60 54.14 25.85
C TRP A 21 -31.92 53.10 26.94
N LEU A 22 -32.28 51.89 26.53
CA LEU A 22 -32.19 50.71 27.39
C LEU A 22 -30.73 50.28 27.44
N ARG A 23 -30.12 50.59 28.58
CA ARG A 23 -28.79 50.16 28.99
C ARG A 23 -28.80 48.63 29.12
N THR A 24 -28.48 47.91 28.04
CA THR A 24 -28.20 46.48 28.12
C THR A 24 -26.88 46.31 28.84
N SER A 25 -26.96 45.99 30.13
CA SER A 25 -25.85 45.46 30.90
C SER A 25 -25.21 44.34 30.09
N GLY A 26 -23.94 44.53 29.70
CA GLY A 26 -23.16 43.50 29.03
C GLY A 26 -23.16 42.24 29.90
N ALA A 27 -23.91 41.23 29.50
CA ALA A 27 -23.76 39.90 30.05
C ALA A 27 -22.37 39.42 29.61
N ILE A 28 -21.42 39.43 30.55
CA ILE A 28 -20.17 38.69 30.41
C ILE A 28 -20.60 37.22 30.33
N ILE A 29 -20.74 36.71 29.11
CA ILE A 29 -20.90 35.27 28.90
C ILE A 29 -19.59 34.67 29.39
N PRO A 30 -19.59 33.85 30.47
CA PRO A 30 -18.37 33.19 30.87
C PRO A 30 -17.99 32.28 29.72
N ARG A 31 -16.87 32.59 29.05
CA ARG A 31 -16.20 31.64 28.17
C ARG A 31 -15.92 30.42 29.04
N ARG A 32 -16.78 29.40 28.94
CA ARG A 32 -16.47 28.08 29.45
C ARG A 32 -15.24 27.63 28.68
N HIS A 33 -14.09 27.71 29.32
CA HIS A 33 -12.94 26.96 28.91
C HIS A 33 -13.36 25.49 28.98
N PHE A 34 -13.78 24.95 27.83
CA PHE A 34 -13.75 23.51 27.66
C PHE A 34 -12.27 23.14 27.75
N SER A 35 -11.86 22.75 28.95
CA SER A 35 -10.61 22.05 29.15
C SER A 35 -10.73 20.76 28.37
N TYR A 36 -10.31 20.79 27.11
CA TYR A 36 -9.99 19.58 26.37
C TYR A 36 -8.74 19.00 27.02
N THR A 37 -8.91 18.31 28.14
CA THR A 37 -7.96 17.28 28.54
C THR A 37 -8.15 16.16 27.52
N ALA A 38 -7.43 16.25 26.39
CA ALA A 38 -7.16 15.04 25.63
C ALA A 38 -6.56 14.04 26.64
N PRO A 39 -7.14 12.85 26.81
CA PRO A 39 -6.55 11.87 27.71
C PRO A 39 -5.15 11.58 27.19
N ALA A 40 -4.14 12.01 27.95
CA ALA A 40 -2.76 11.62 27.68
C ALA A 40 -2.74 10.09 27.73
N ARG A 41 -2.39 9.45 26.61
CA ARG A 41 -2.23 7.99 26.59
C ARG A 41 -1.19 7.63 27.64
N LEU A 42 -1.56 6.73 28.53
CA LEU A 42 -0.61 6.14 29.47
C LEU A 42 0.43 5.35 28.67
N LEU A 43 1.70 5.61 28.95
CA LEU A 43 2.82 4.91 28.31
C LEU A 43 2.70 3.40 28.58
N SER A 44 2.50 2.61 27.53
CA SER A 44 2.41 1.15 27.62
C SER A 44 3.78 0.48 27.65
N SER A 45 3.85 -0.75 28.14
CA SER A 45 5.07 -1.57 28.04
C SER A 45 5.32 -1.98 26.58
N PRO A 46 6.58 -2.14 26.15
CA PRO A 46 6.91 -2.62 24.82
C PRO A 46 6.30 -3.99 24.52
N LEU A 47 5.89 -4.21 23.27
CA LEU A 47 5.43 -5.51 22.79
C LEU A 47 6.63 -6.38 22.38
N ASN A 48 6.78 -7.56 22.98
CA ASN A 48 7.72 -8.57 22.49
C ASN A 48 7.06 -9.36 21.35
N VAL A 49 7.48 -9.10 20.10
CA VAL A 49 6.88 -9.72 18.91
C VAL A 49 6.97 -11.25 18.92
N PRO A 50 8.11 -11.91 19.18
CA PRO A 50 8.18 -13.37 19.23
C PRO A 50 7.24 -14.00 20.26
N LYS A 51 7.18 -13.43 21.47
CA LYS A 51 6.25 -13.88 22.52
C LYS A 51 4.80 -13.71 22.08
N TRP A 52 4.45 -12.52 21.56
CA TRP A 52 3.10 -12.26 21.07
C TRP A 52 2.69 -13.25 19.98
N ILE A 53 3.57 -13.56 19.03
CA ILE A 53 3.29 -14.55 17.97
C ILE A 53 3.07 -15.93 18.58
N SER A 54 3.89 -16.35 19.55
CA SER A 54 3.73 -17.66 20.20
C SER A 54 2.35 -17.83 20.86
N GLU A 55 1.81 -16.74 21.43
CA GLU A 55 0.52 -16.72 22.13
C GLU A 55 -0.66 -16.50 21.16
N ASN A 56 -0.46 -15.77 20.06
CA ASN A 56 -1.54 -15.23 19.22
C ASN A 56 -1.50 -15.69 17.75
N SER A 57 -0.60 -16.59 17.35
CA SER A 57 -0.48 -17.08 15.96
C SER A 57 -1.78 -17.64 15.37
N HIS A 58 -2.72 -18.08 16.20
CA HIS A 58 -4.05 -18.53 15.77
C HIS A 58 -4.88 -17.40 15.13
N MET A 59 -4.61 -16.13 15.46
CA MET A 59 -5.25 -14.94 14.90
C MET A 59 -4.69 -14.53 13.54
N LEU A 60 -3.58 -15.15 13.10
CA LEU A 60 -2.89 -14.81 11.85
C LEU A 60 -3.22 -15.77 10.71
N LYS A 61 -4.29 -16.56 10.85
CA LYS A 61 -4.74 -17.57 9.90
C LYS A 61 -6.04 -17.12 9.20
N PRO A 62 -6.35 -17.62 7.99
CA PRO A 62 -7.63 -17.34 7.34
C PRO A 62 -8.86 -17.57 8.25
N PRO A 63 -9.95 -16.81 8.07
CA PRO A 63 -10.21 -15.85 6.99
C PRO A 63 -9.71 -14.42 7.26
N ILE A 64 -9.24 -14.12 8.46
CA ILE A 64 -8.68 -12.83 8.85
C ILE A 64 -7.26 -13.08 9.33
N ASN A 65 -6.29 -12.76 8.49
CA ASN A 65 -4.89 -13.09 8.72
C ASN A 65 -4.06 -11.91 9.23
N ASN A 66 -4.68 -10.76 9.51
CA ASN A 66 -4.03 -9.57 10.07
C ASN A 66 -4.60 -9.22 11.45
N TYR A 67 -3.74 -8.75 12.34
CA TYR A 67 -4.09 -8.21 13.64
C TYR A 67 -3.53 -6.80 13.80
N CYS A 68 -4.40 -5.84 14.14
CA CYS A 68 -4.00 -4.47 14.42
C CYS A 68 -3.57 -4.34 15.89
N VAL A 69 -2.27 -4.18 16.11
CA VAL A 69 -1.67 -4.03 17.44
C VAL A 69 -1.89 -2.61 17.97
N TYR A 70 -1.68 -1.62 17.11
CA TYR A 70 -1.89 -0.21 17.44
C TYR A 70 -2.64 0.46 16.30
N ASN A 71 -3.67 1.23 16.64
CA ASN A 71 -4.41 2.09 15.71
C ASN A 71 -4.39 3.51 16.28
N ASP A 72 -3.40 4.30 15.92
CA ASP A 72 -3.22 5.68 16.39
C ASP A 72 -2.59 6.56 15.29
N ASP A 73 -1.56 7.35 15.60
CA ASP A 73 -0.79 8.12 14.61
C ASP A 73 -0.17 7.22 13.52
N ILE A 74 0.21 6.01 13.91
CA ILE A 74 0.67 4.93 13.04
C ILE A 74 -0.22 3.72 13.32
N THR A 75 -0.67 3.07 12.24
CA THR A 75 -1.31 1.76 12.31
C THR A 75 -0.22 0.70 12.25
N VAL A 76 -0.17 -0.17 13.26
CA VAL A 76 0.81 -1.25 13.37
C VAL A 76 0.08 -2.58 13.29
N MET A 77 0.40 -3.37 12.27
CA MET A 77 -0.22 -4.67 12.05
C MET A 77 0.81 -5.79 12.07
N ILE A 78 0.39 -6.94 12.62
CA ILE A 78 1.07 -8.22 12.42
C ILE A 78 0.18 -9.05 11.51
N VAL A 79 0.75 -9.59 10.43
CA VAL A 79 0.02 -10.24 9.35
C VAL A 79 0.63 -11.58 9.01
N GLY A 80 -0.16 -12.64 9.06
CA GLY A 80 0.25 -13.98 8.61
C GLY A 80 -0.32 -14.38 7.26
N GLY A 81 -0.29 -15.67 6.98
CA GLY A 81 -0.85 -16.25 5.76
C GLY A 81 -1.32 -17.70 5.98
N PRO A 82 -1.92 -18.33 4.95
CA PRO A 82 -1.94 -17.86 3.57
C PRO A 82 -3.03 -16.82 3.31
N ASN A 83 -2.79 -15.85 2.44
CA ASN A 83 -3.82 -14.96 1.91
C ASN A 83 -3.41 -14.45 0.54
N GLU A 84 -4.30 -14.60 -0.43
CA GLU A 84 -4.12 -14.08 -1.77
C GLU A 84 -5.45 -13.54 -2.27
N ARG A 85 -5.40 -12.36 -2.87
CA ARG A 85 -6.54 -11.70 -3.51
C ARG A 85 -6.07 -11.12 -4.84
N THR A 86 -7.01 -10.65 -5.65
CA THR A 86 -6.71 -10.09 -6.99
C THR A 86 -6.73 -8.56 -7.02
N ASP A 87 -7.18 -7.91 -5.95
CA ASP A 87 -7.16 -6.45 -5.80
C ASP A 87 -5.75 -5.91 -5.58
N TYR A 88 -5.43 -4.83 -6.29
CA TYR A 88 -4.31 -3.95 -5.98
C TYR A 88 -4.84 -2.80 -5.14
N HIS A 89 -4.32 -2.65 -3.93
CA HIS A 89 -4.58 -1.51 -3.08
C HIS A 89 -3.70 -0.34 -3.51
N ILE A 90 -4.26 0.86 -3.44
CA ILE A 90 -3.58 2.11 -3.73
C ILE A 90 -3.86 3.02 -2.54
N ASN A 91 -2.82 3.27 -1.78
CA ASN A 91 -2.81 4.12 -0.61
C ASN A 91 -2.12 5.45 -0.94
N GLU A 92 -2.68 6.58 -0.54
CA GLU A 92 -2.07 7.91 -0.75
C GLU A 92 -0.93 8.20 0.23
N THR A 93 -0.63 7.28 1.13
CA THR A 93 0.51 7.30 2.06
C THR A 93 1.43 6.11 1.83
N ALA A 94 2.66 6.20 2.35
CA ALA A 94 3.63 5.12 2.24
C ALA A 94 3.26 3.95 3.17
N GLU A 95 3.67 2.74 2.79
CA GLU A 95 3.51 1.53 3.58
C GLU A 95 4.86 0.88 3.82
N TRP A 96 5.16 0.57 5.08
CA TRP A 96 6.40 -0.09 5.44
C TRP A 96 6.14 -1.55 5.80
N PHE A 97 6.93 -2.44 5.21
CA PHE A 97 6.87 -3.88 5.39
C PHE A 97 8.13 -4.37 6.06
N TYR A 98 8.00 -5.30 7.01
CA TYR A 98 9.11 -6.08 7.52
C TYR A 98 8.68 -7.53 7.70
N GLN A 99 9.42 -8.46 7.12
CA GLN A 99 9.01 -9.84 7.10
C GLN A 99 9.73 -10.64 8.20
N HIS A 100 9.06 -10.83 9.33
CA HIS A 100 9.64 -11.49 10.51
C HIS A 100 9.86 -13.00 10.33
N LYS A 101 8.99 -13.69 9.60
CA LYS A 101 9.05 -15.14 9.36
C LYS A 101 8.58 -15.51 7.95
N GLY A 102 9.35 -16.33 7.25
CA GLY A 102 9.10 -16.78 5.87
C GLY A 102 9.14 -15.62 4.87
N SER A 103 8.78 -15.87 3.62
CA SER A 103 8.74 -14.83 2.58
C SER A 103 7.32 -14.38 2.26
N MET A 104 7.19 -13.19 1.66
CA MET A 104 5.96 -12.78 0.97
C MET A 104 6.29 -12.26 -0.42
N LEU A 105 5.28 -12.21 -1.28
CA LEU A 105 5.35 -11.60 -2.59
C LEU A 105 4.47 -10.35 -2.60
N LEU A 106 5.04 -9.20 -2.96
CA LEU A 106 4.31 -7.95 -3.16
C LEU A 106 4.27 -7.67 -4.66
N LYS A 107 3.13 -7.94 -5.29
CA LYS A 107 2.93 -7.57 -6.70
C LYS A 107 2.66 -6.08 -6.78
N VAL A 108 3.31 -5.36 -7.68
CA VAL A 108 3.11 -3.92 -7.85
C VAL A 108 2.90 -3.56 -9.31
N VAL A 109 2.32 -2.39 -9.55
CA VAL A 109 2.37 -1.72 -10.86
C VAL A 109 3.22 -0.47 -10.71
N ASP A 110 4.39 -0.47 -11.34
CA ASP A 110 5.41 0.57 -11.23
C ASP A 110 5.59 1.19 -12.61
N GLU A 111 5.23 2.47 -12.76
CA GLU A 111 5.22 3.17 -14.06
C GLU A 111 4.45 2.45 -15.19
N GLY A 112 3.44 1.65 -14.83
CA GLY A 112 2.64 0.86 -15.78
C GLY A 112 3.11 -0.58 -15.96
N GLU A 113 4.29 -0.92 -15.45
CA GLU A 113 4.87 -2.26 -15.52
C GLU A 113 4.50 -3.10 -14.29
N PHE A 114 4.07 -4.34 -14.53
CA PHE A 114 3.80 -5.28 -13.45
C PHE A 114 5.11 -5.89 -12.93
N ARG A 115 5.35 -5.76 -11.64
CA ARG A 115 6.56 -6.28 -10.99
C ARG A 115 6.23 -7.12 -9.78
N ASP A 116 7.02 -8.16 -9.57
CA ASP A 116 6.95 -9.05 -8.42
C ASP A 116 8.11 -8.73 -7.47
N ILE A 117 7.81 -8.12 -6.32
CA ILE A 117 8.79 -7.80 -5.28
C ILE A 117 8.77 -8.91 -4.24
N HIS A 118 9.86 -9.67 -4.14
CA HIS A 118 10.02 -10.69 -3.11
C HIS A 118 10.58 -10.04 -1.84
N ILE A 119 9.88 -10.21 -0.72
CA ILE A 119 10.31 -9.71 0.59
C ILE A 119 10.56 -10.95 1.45
N HIS A 120 11.84 -11.31 1.60
CA HIS A 120 12.28 -12.51 2.31
C HIS A 120 12.30 -12.32 3.82
N GLU A 121 12.50 -13.42 4.56
CA GLU A 121 12.61 -13.35 6.02
C GLU A 121 13.78 -12.43 6.41
N GLY A 122 13.51 -11.45 7.28
CA GLY A 122 14.47 -10.43 7.69
C GLY A 122 14.48 -9.17 6.81
N ASP A 123 13.84 -9.19 5.64
CA ASP A 123 13.81 -8.03 4.76
C ASP A 123 12.87 -6.94 5.30
N MET A 124 13.25 -5.68 5.06
CA MET A 124 12.36 -4.53 5.16
C MET A 124 12.21 -3.85 3.80
N PHE A 125 11.02 -3.31 3.56
CA PHE A 125 10.70 -2.61 2.31
C PHE A 125 9.76 -1.43 2.59
N LEU A 126 10.08 -0.27 2.02
CA LEU A 126 9.22 0.92 2.08
C LEU A 126 8.57 1.11 0.71
N LEU A 127 7.26 0.89 0.64
CA LEU A 127 6.48 1.12 -0.56
C LEU A 127 6.09 2.61 -0.64
N PRO A 128 6.40 3.30 -1.74
CA PRO A 128 6.00 4.69 -1.95
C PRO A 128 4.48 4.89 -2.00
N PRO A 129 3.99 6.11 -1.68
CA PRO A 129 2.59 6.45 -1.87
C PRO A 129 2.12 6.26 -3.31
N ASN A 130 0.84 5.96 -3.47
CA ASN A 130 0.13 5.81 -4.73
C ASN A 130 0.61 4.66 -5.64
N THR A 131 1.51 3.79 -5.16
CA THR A 131 1.90 2.57 -5.88
C THR A 131 0.80 1.51 -5.74
N PRO A 132 0.13 1.08 -6.84
CA PRO A 132 -0.78 -0.04 -6.80
C PRO A 132 -0.03 -1.30 -6.38
N HIS A 133 -0.49 -1.97 -5.33
CA HIS A 133 0.18 -3.14 -4.78
C HIS A 133 -0.80 -4.22 -4.31
N ASN A 134 -0.42 -5.48 -4.47
CA ASN A 134 -1.22 -6.65 -4.11
C ASN A 134 -0.35 -7.61 -3.25
N PRO A 135 -0.53 -7.61 -1.92
CA PRO A 135 0.21 -8.48 -1.01
C PRO A 135 -0.25 -9.94 -1.11
N VAL A 136 0.68 -10.83 -1.46
CA VAL A 136 0.52 -12.30 -1.49
C VAL A 136 1.32 -12.87 -0.32
N ARG A 137 0.62 -13.52 0.62
CA ARG A 137 1.23 -14.08 1.83
C ARG A 137 1.10 -15.59 1.83
N PHE A 138 2.22 -16.28 2.01
CA PHE A 138 2.25 -17.75 2.02
C PHE A 138 1.90 -18.31 3.41
N LYS A 139 1.62 -19.62 3.45
CA LYS A 139 1.29 -20.33 4.68
C LYS A 139 2.45 -20.24 5.70
N ASP A 140 2.11 -20.14 6.98
CA ASP A 140 3.05 -20.19 8.11
C ASP A 140 4.10 -19.05 8.14
N THR A 141 3.79 -17.93 7.48
CA THR A 141 4.59 -16.70 7.45
C THR A 141 4.08 -15.67 8.46
N VAL A 142 4.93 -14.70 8.84
CA VAL A 142 4.57 -13.55 9.67
C VAL A 142 5.32 -12.31 9.17
N GLY A 143 4.59 -11.24 8.91
CA GLY A 143 5.14 -9.92 8.58
C GLY A 143 4.53 -8.83 9.46
N LEU A 144 5.24 -7.71 9.57
CA LEU A 144 4.79 -6.47 10.17
C LEU A 144 4.50 -5.48 9.03
N VAL A 145 3.41 -4.71 9.20
CA VAL A 145 3.06 -3.61 8.31
C VAL A 145 2.82 -2.37 9.15
N LEU A 146 3.45 -1.26 8.76
CA LEU A 146 3.19 0.06 9.32
C LEU A 146 2.55 0.93 8.25
N GLU A 147 1.43 1.56 8.60
CA GLU A 147 0.77 2.54 7.77
C GLU A 147 0.57 3.85 8.53
N GLN A 148 0.63 4.97 7.82
CA GLN A 148 0.26 6.25 8.39
C GLN A 148 -1.26 6.35 8.54
N LYS A 149 -1.71 7.05 9.59
CA LYS A 149 -3.07 7.56 9.62
C LYS A 149 -3.34 8.42 8.36
N ARG A 150 -4.43 8.10 7.67
CA ARG A 150 -4.83 8.77 6.43
C ARG A 150 -4.96 10.28 6.62
N PRO A 151 -4.30 11.11 5.77
CA PRO A 151 -4.49 12.55 5.77
C PRO A 151 -5.96 12.94 5.55
N GLY A 152 -6.34 14.12 6.02
CA GLY A 152 -7.70 14.62 5.82
C GLY A 152 -8.05 14.71 4.33
N GLY A 153 -9.14 14.03 3.94
CA GLY A 153 -9.64 14.02 2.56
C GLY A 153 -8.94 13.02 1.63
N SER A 154 -7.94 12.27 2.10
CA SER A 154 -7.31 11.24 1.26
C SER A 154 -8.28 10.10 0.93
N LEU A 155 -8.04 9.46 -0.22
CA LEU A 155 -8.81 8.30 -0.68
C LEU A 155 -7.91 7.08 -0.83
N ASP A 156 -8.39 5.96 -0.30
CA ASP A 156 -7.88 4.65 -0.66
C ASP A 156 -8.63 4.15 -1.89
N ARG A 157 -7.93 3.40 -2.74
CA ARG A 157 -8.55 2.73 -3.89
C ARG A 157 -8.20 1.25 -3.90
N LEU A 158 -9.17 0.43 -4.30
CA LEU A 158 -8.91 -0.93 -4.76
C LEU A 158 -9.10 -0.99 -6.26
N ARG A 159 -8.14 -1.57 -6.96
CA ARG A 159 -8.13 -1.68 -8.41
C ARG A 159 -7.94 -3.13 -8.83
N TRP A 160 -8.65 -3.55 -9.87
CA TRP A 160 -8.48 -4.85 -10.50
C TRP A 160 -7.98 -4.67 -11.93
N TYR A 161 -6.99 -5.48 -12.30
CA TYR A 161 -6.43 -5.53 -13.64
C TYR A 161 -6.82 -6.84 -14.33
N CYS A 162 -6.96 -6.80 -15.65
CA CYS A 162 -7.26 -7.98 -16.44
C CYS A 162 -6.07 -8.94 -16.43
N GLN A 163 -6.29 -10.18 -16.01
CA GLN A 163 -5.23 -11.21 -15.97
C GLN A 163 -4.76 -11.66 -17.37
N SER A 164 -5.46 -11.26 -18.43
CA SER A 164 -5.11 -11.58 -19.82
C SER A 164 -4.33 -10.47 -20.54
N CYS A 165 -4.64 -9.20 -20.27
CA CYS A 165 -4.08 -8.08 -21.05
C CYS A 165 -3.56 -6.91 -20.21
N GLY A 166 -3.66 -6.97 -18.88
CA GLY A 166 -3.15 -5.94 -17.97
C GLY A 166 -4.03 -4.68 -17.85
N GLU A 167 -5.09 -4.55 -18.66
CA GLU A 167 -5.99 -3.38 -18.63
C GLU A 167 -6.66 -3.19 -17.27
N LYS A 168 -6.91 -1.93 -16.85
CA LYS A 168 -7.70 -1.66 -15.66
C LYS A 168 -9.17 -2.03 -15.89
N VAL A 169 -9.68 -2.98 -15.11
CA VAL A 169 -11.04 -3.52 -15.28
C VAL A 169 -12.03 -2.84 -14.35
N HIS A 170 -11.65 -2.64 -13.09
CA HIS A 170 -12.49 -1.99 -12.10
C HIS A 170 -11.67 -1.22 -11.08
N GLU A 171 -12.26 -0.19 -10.50
CA GLU A 171 -11.68 0.58 -9.41
C GLU A 171 -12.79 1.09 -8.48
N ALA A 172 -12.60 0.90 -7.18
CA ALA A 172 -13.46 1.44 -6.13
C ALA A 172 -12.63 2.37 -5.24
N ALA A 173 -13.15 3.56 -4.93
CA ALA A 173 -12.51 4.54 -4.07
C ALA A 173 -13.33 4.74 -2.78
N PHE A 174 -12.67 4.90 -1.65
CA PHE A 174 -13.32 5.13 -0.36
C PHE A 174 -12.43 5.93 0.60
N HIS A 175 -13.06 6.66 1.53
CA HIS A 175 -12.34 7.18 2.69
C HIS A 175 -12.14 6.03 3.67
N CYS A 176 -10.88 5.69 3.96
CA CYS A 176 -10.55 4.58 4.85
C CYS A 176 -10.79 4.98 6.32
N THR A 177 -11.85 4.44 6.92
CA THR A 177 -12.17 4.52 8.35
C THR A 177 -12.03 3.18 9.06
N ASP A 178 -12.28 2.08 8.33
CA ASP A 178 -12.03 0.69 8.76
C ASP A 178 -11.56 -0.10 7.53
N LEU A 179 -10.24 -0.20 7.38
CA LEU A 179 -9.60 -0.81 6.22
C LEU A 179 -10.08 -2.24 5.98
N GLY A 180 -10.18 -3.05 7.05
CA GLY A 180 -10.53 -4.46 6.92
C GLY A 180 -11.96 -4.68 6.43
N THR A 181 -12.91 -3.94 7.02
CA THR A 181 -14.33 -4.04 6.64
C THR A 181 -14.57 -3.49 5.24
N GLN A 182 -14.00 -2.32 4.92
CA GLN A 182 -14.23 -1.66 3.64
C GLN A 182 -13.58 -2.41 2.46
N ILE A 183 -12.37 -2.96 2.64
CA ILE A 183 -11.76 -3.84 1.63
C ILE A 183 -12.64 -5.06 1.38
N LYS A 184 -13.12 -5.72 2.45
CA LYS A 184 -13.97 -6.92 2.33
C LYS A 184 -15.27 -6.62 1.57
N GLU A 185 -15.91 -5.50 1.84
CA GLU A 185 -17.12 -5.07 1.12
C GLU A 185 -16.84 -4.84 -0.36
N ALA A 186 -15.79 -4.08 -0.69
CA ALA A 186 -15.42 -3.79 -2.08
C ALA A 186 -15.06 -5.07 -2.87
N VAL A 187 -14.29 -5.99 -2.27
CA VAL A 187 -13.95 -7.28 -2.88
C VAL A 187 -15.20 -8.13 -3.11
N ASN A 188 -16.13 -8.19 -2.16
CA ASN A 188 -17.37 -8.96 -2.32
C ASN A 188 -18.29 -8.36 -3.39
N SER A 189 -18.39 -7.03 -3.45
CA SER A 189 -19.14 -6.32 -4.50
C SER A 189 -18.57 -6.61 -5.89
N PHE A 190 -17.24 -6.52 -6.05
CA PHE A 190 -16.58 -6.89 -7.32
C PHE A 190 -16.83 -8.36 -7.67
N LYS A 191 -16.74 -9.27 -6.70
CA LYS A 191 -16.96 -10.71 -6.91
C LYS A 191 -18.37 -11.02 -7.42
N ALA A 192 -19.38 -10.32 -6.93
CA ALA A 192 -20.77 -10.51 -7.28
C ALA A 192 -21.17 -9.88 -8.63
N ASP A 193 -20.39 -8.91 -9.14
CA ASP A 193 -20.72 -8.18 -10.36
C ASP A 193 -19.93 -8.68 -11.57
N THR A 194 -20.54 -9.58 -12.35
CA THR A 194 -19.96 -10.10 -13.60
C THR A 194 -19.60 -8.99 -14.58
N LYS A 195 -20.39 -7.91 -14.68
CA LYS A 195 -20.14 -6.81 -15.61
C LYS A 195 -18.92 -6.00 -15.17
N ALA A 196 -18.77 -5.76 -13.87
CA ALA A 196 -17.57 -5.13 -13.33
C ALA A 196 -16.32 -5.98 -13.55
N ARG A 197 -16.46 -7.32 -13.56
CA ARG A 197 -15.36 -8.27 -13.80
C ARG A 197 -15.02 -8.44 -15.28
N THR A 198 -15.90 -8.08 -16.21
CA THR A 198 -15.63 -8.21 -17.65
C THR A 198 -14.71 -7.09 -18.13
N CYS A 199 -13.52 -7.46 -18.60
CA CYS A 199 -12.60 -6.53 -19.24
C CYS A 199 -13.21 -5.93 -20.50
N ARG A 200 -13.25 -4.59 -20.60
CA ARG A 200 -13.81 -3.89 -21.77
C ARG A 200 -12.90 -3.95 -23.00
N ASN A 201 -11.61 -4.22 -22.79
CA ASN A 201 -10.63 -4.30 -23.87
C ASN A 201 -10.68 -5.66 -24.59
N CYS A 202 -10.61 -6.78 -23.86
CA CYS A 202 -10.51 -8.11 -24.45
C CYS A 202 -11.69 -9.05 -24.15
N GLY A 203 -12.68 -8.62 -23.36
CA GLY A 203 -13.86 -9.43 -23.02
C GLY A 203 -13.65 -10.50 -21.95
N THR A 204 -12.42 -10.71 -21.48
CA THR A 204 -12.11 -11.67 -20.41
C THR A 204 -12.86 -11.33 -19.13
N ILE A 205 -13.50 -12.32 -18.51
CA ILE A 205 -14.09 -12.19 -17.16
C ILE A 205 -12.98 -12.44 -16.15
N CYS A 206 -12.67 -11.45 -15.32
CA CYS A 206 -11.56 -11.54 -14.38
C CYS A 206 -11.89 -12.44 -13.20
N ASP A 207 -10.90 -13.22 -12.78
CA ASP A 207 -10.96 -14.03 -11.57
C ASP A 207 -10.91 -13.14 -10.33
N THR A 208 -11.57 -13.60 -9.27
CA THR A 208 -11.69 -12.85 -8.00
C THR A 208 -10.74 -13.36 -6.93
N ALA A 209 -10.16 -14.53 -7.16
CA ALA A 209 -9.08 -15.13 -6.39
C ALA A 209 -8.07 -15.70 -7.39
N PRO A 210 -6.77 -15.74 -7.07
CA PRO A 210 -5.80 -16.38 -7.92
C PRO A 210 -6.17 -17.85 -8.17
N SER A 211 -5.92 -18.31 -9.39
CA SER A 211 -6.12 -19.70 -9.78
C SER A 211 -5.30 -20.61 -8.86
N LYS A 212 -5.96 -21.57 -8.21
CA LYS A 212 -5.22 -22.62 -7.52
C LYS A 212 -4.53 -23.47 -8.59
N THR A 213 -3.23 -23.69 -8.41
CA THR A 213 -2.26 -24.53 -9.15
C THR A 213 -1.49 -23.89 -10.30
N GLY A 214 -0.24 -24.36 -10.44
CA GLY A 214 0.73 -24.09 -11.49
C GLY A 214 0.29 -24.59 -12.87
N ASP A 215 -0.89 -24.15 -13.28
CA ASP A 215 -1.43 -24.28 -14.61
C ASP A 215 -1.56 -22.87 -15.20
N LYS A 216 -0.45 -22.34 -15.70
CA LYS A 216 -0.52 -21.47 -16.87
C LYS A 216 0.24 -22.16 -18.00
N PRO A 217 -0.37 -22.32 -19.19
CA PRO A 217 0.40 -22.57 -20.40
C PRO A 217 1.31 -21.36 -20.60
N SER A 218 2.62 -21.61 -20.60
CA SER A 218 3.60 -20.63 -21.04
C SER A 218 3.18 -20.10 -22.41
N GLN A 219 3.06 -18.78 -22.53
CA GLN A 219 3.06 -18.13 -23.84
C GLN A 219 4.34 -18.57 -24.58
N PRO A 220 4.29 -18.87 -25.89
CA PRO A 220 5.49 -19.20 -26.64
C PRO A 220 6.33 -17.92 -26.74
N SER A 221 7.42 -17.85 -25.97
CA SER A 221 8.48 -16.89 -26.24
C SER A 221 9.19 -17.36 -27.50
N ASN A 222 9.03 -16.61 -28.59
CA ASN A 222 9.98 -16.69 -29.70
C ASN A 222 11.36 -16.26 -29.17
N SER A 223 12.16 -17.22 -28.75
CA SER A 223 13.57 -17.02 -28.40
C SER A 223 14.36 -18.32 -28.56
N ASP A 224 14.16 -19.04 -29.66
CA ASP A 224 15.05 -20.12 -30.08
C ASP A 224 16.12 -19.54 -31.04
N GLU A 225 16.98 -18.65 -30.52
CA GLU A 225 18.25 -18.28 -31.19
C GLU A 225 19.21 -17.54 -30.22
N SER A 226 19.32 -17.95 -28.95
CA SER A 226 20.30 -17.34 -28.03
C SER A 226 20.80 -18.20 -26.87
N THR A 227 20.32 -19.44 -26.74
CA THR A 227 20.68 -20.35 -25.64
C THR A 227 21.93 -21.18 -25.95
N GLU A 228 22.16 -21.57 -27.21
CA GLU A 228 23.37 -22.30 -27.61
C GLU A 228 24.62 -21.42 -27.57
N ASP A 229 24.52 -20.17 -28.05
CA ASP A 229 25.65 -19.22 -28.02
C ASP A 229 26.06 -18.81 -26.61
N LYS A 230 25.12 -18.77 -25.65
CA LYS A 230 25.43 -18.47 -24.24
C LYS A 230 26.15 -19.62 -23.54
N LEU A 231 25.73 -20.86 -23.79
CA LEU A 231 26.37 -22.04 -23.21
C LEU A 231 27.78 -22.26 -23.76
N GLU A 232 28.00 -21.94 -25.05
CA GLU A 232 29.34 -22.00 -25.63
C GLU A 232 30.29 -20.91 -25.10
N GLN A 233 29.76 -19.72 -24.77
CA GLN A 233 30.58 -18.64 -24.24
C GLN A 233 30.97 -18.88 -22.78
N GLU A 234 30.03 -19.36 -21.95
CA GLU A 234 30.30 -19.73 -20.56
C GLU A 234 31.33 -20.87 -20.45
N ALA A 235 31.27 -21.88 -21.33
CA ALA A 235 32.26 -22.96 -21.35
C ALA A 235 33.68 -22.49 -21.75
N LYS A 236 33.78 -21.50 -22.65
CA LYS A 236 35.07 -20.93 -23.08
C LYS A 236 35.70 -20.05 -22.00
N ASP A 237 34.89 -19.37 -21.20
CA ASP A 237 35.36 -18.52 -20.11
C ASP A 237 35.85 -19.36 -18.91
N ASP A 238 35.19 -20.49 -18.62
CA ASP A 238 35.63 -21.45 -17.59
C ASP A 238 36.98 -22.13 -17.94
N GLU A 239 37.20 -22.52 -19.20
CA GLU A 239 38.48 -23.07 -19.65
C GLU A 239 39.62 -22.02 -19.55
N ALA A 240 39.32 -20.75 -19.82
CA ALA A 240 40.29 -19.66 -19.71
C ALA A 240 40.66 -19.37 -18.24
N GLU A 241 39.71 -19.45 -17.31
CA GLU A 241 39.97 -19.25 -15.88
C GLU A 241 40.76 -20.40 -15.26
N GLN A 242 40.51 -21.65 -15.66
CA GLN A 242 41.28 -22.81 -15.21
C GLN A 242 42.74 -22.77 -15.70
N ARG A 243 42.98 -22.29 -16.92
CA ARG A 243 44.35 -22.07 -17.43
C ARG A 243 45.11 -20.97 -16.69
N ARG A 244 44.43 -19.94 -16.19
CA ARG A 244 45.07 -18.87 -15.38
C ARG A 244 45.43 -19.39 -13.99
N LYS A 245 44.54 -20.13 -13.33
CA LYS A 245 44.80 -20.69 -11.98
C LYS A 245 45.93 -21.72 -11.97
N GLY A 246 46.15 -22.45 -13.05
CA GLY A 246 47.27 -23.40 -13.17
C GLY A 246 48.66 -22.74 -13.35
N ALA A 247 48.73 -21.44 -13.65
CA ALA A 247 49.99 -20.73 -13.86
C ALA A 247 50.53 -20.05 -12.59
N ASP A 248 49.67 -19.77 -11.60
CA ASP A 248 50.04 -19.06 -10.37
C ASP A 248 50.63 -19.97 -9.28
N ASP A 249 50.51 -21.30 -9.40
CA ASP A 249 51.05 -22.28 -8.43
C ASP A 249 52.56 -22.56 -8.57
N ALA A 250 53.28 -21.80 -9.39
CA ALA A 250 54.69 -22.00 -9.68
C ALA A 250 55.57 -20.76 -9.40
N VAL A 251 55.43 -20.09 -8.25
CA VAL A 251 56.42 -19.10 -7.79
C VAL A 251 56.67 -19.16 -6.27
N ASP A 252 57.86 -19.66 -5.94
CA ASP A 252 58.73 -19.44 -4.76
C ASP A 252 58.23 -19.59 -3.31
N LYS A 253 58.74 -20.66 -2.68
CA LYS A 253 58.90 -20.80 -1.22
C LYS A 253 60.18 -20.08 -0.77
N VAL A 254 60.06 -19.15 0.17
CA VAL A 254 61.20 -18.70 1.02
C VAL A 254 60.76 -18.78 2.50
N PRO A 255 61.47 -19.53 3.37
CA PRO A 255 61.09 -19.65 4.77
C PRO A 255 61.65 -18.50 5.63
N TYR A 256 60.78 -17.94 6.48
CA TYR A 256 61.06 -16.87 7.44
C TYR A 256 61.85 -17.38 8.67
N GLN A 257 62.89 -16.65 9.08
CA GLN A 257 63.62 -16.84 10.34
C GLN A 257 63.29 -15.67 11.29
N PRO A 258 62.89 -15.92 12.55
CA PRO A 258 62.53 -14.85 13.47
C PRO A 258 63.71 -14.39 14.34
N SER A 259 63.72 -13.08 14.64
CA SER A 259 64.43 -12.47 15.78
C SER A 259 63.44 -12.13 16.89
#